data_AF-T1D8Y5-F1
#
_entry.id   AF-T1D8Y5-F1
#
_cell.length_a   1.000
_cell.length_b   1.000
_cell.length_c   1.000
_cell.angle_alpha   90.00
_cell.angle_beta   90.00
_cell.angle_gamma   90.00
#
_symmetry.space_group_name_H-M   'P 1'
#
loop_
_entity.id
_entity.type
_entity.pdbx_description
1 polymer ?
#
loop_
_entity_poly.entity_id
_entity_poly.type
_entity_poly.pdbx_seq_one_letter_code
_entity_poly.pdbx_strand_id
1 'polypeptide(L)'
;MGDGTERDARLALLAHQCTELEHWALPGERLAALEAEQRRLGHAERLLAGSTALVDQLEGDDGLRSRLARAGAELARLAEIDADLGASRELLDAALIQIGEAGSALAHYAEARDLDPDRLAEVDAHLQHLHDLARKHRCAPAELARGSGATARR
;
A
#
# COMPACT_ATOMS: atom_id res chain seq x y z
N MET A 1 1.78 -4.76 -55.87
CA MET A 1 2.65 -3.93 -55.01
C MET A 1 2.26 -3.97 -53.51
N GLY A 2 1.38 -4.87 -53.03
CA GLY A 2 0.91 -4.87 -51.62
C GLY A 2 1.66 -5.80 -50.65
N ASP A 3 2.41 -6.78 -51.15
CA ASP A 3 3.08 -7.82 -50.34
C ASP A 3 4.30 -7.27 -49.54
N GLY A 4 5.03 -6.31 -50.12
CA GLY A 4 6.15 -5.65 -49.44
C GLY A 4 5.72 -4.84 -48.22
N THR A 5 4.62 -4.09 -48.32
CA THR A 5 4.10 -3.25 -47.23
C THR A 5 3.57 -4.05 -46.05
N GLU A 6 2.97 -5.24 -46.28
CA GLU A 6 2.48 -6.11 -45.21
C GLU A 6 3.65 -6.80 -44.47
N ARG A 7 4.68 -7.20 -45.22
CA ARG A 7 5.92 -7.76 -44.66
C ARG A 7 6.70 -6.73 -43.84
N ASP A 8 6.81 -5.50 -44.32
CA ASP A 8 7.49 -4.41 -43.61
C ASP A 8 6.75 -4.02 -42.32
N ALA A 9 5.41 -3.94 -42.36
CA ALA A 9 4.59 -3.71 -41.17
C ALA A 9 4.74 -4.84 -40.14
N ARG A 10 4.84 -6.09 -40.60
CA ARG A 10 5.07 -7.24 -39.72
C ARG A 10 6.46 -7.20 -39.07
N LEU A 11 7.49 -6.83 -39.81
CA LEU A 11 8.86 -6.68 -39.28
C LEU A 11 8.94 -5.55 -38.26
N ALA A 12 8.33 -4.40 -38.54
CA ALA A 12 8.28 -3.27 -37.61
C ALA A 12 7.57 -3.63 -36.30
N LEU A 13 6.45 -4.36 -36.38
CA LEU A 13 5.73 -4.85 -35.20
C LEU A 13 6.57 -5.81 -34.36
N LEU A 14 7.26 -6.77 -35.01
CA LEU A 14 8.11 -7.73 -34.30
C LEU A 14 9.32 -7.06 -33.65
N ALA A 15 9.96 -6.11 -34.34
CA ALA A 15 11.06 -5.34 -33.78
C ALA A 15 10.60 -4.55 -32.54
N HIS A 16 9.43 -3.91 -32.61
CA HIS A 16 8.84 -3.23 -31.47
C HIS A 16 8.59 -4.18 -30.28
N GLN A 17 8.04 -5.37 -30.54
CA GLN A 17 7.81 -6.39 -29.50
C GLN A 17 9.11 -6.90 -28.87
N CYS A 18 10.17 -7.09 -29.66
CA CYS A 18 11.47 -7.46 -29.12
C CYS A 18 12.04 -6.39 -28.21
N THR A 19 11.99 -5.12 -28.62
CA THR A 19 12.44 -3.99 -27.79
C THR A 19 11.63 -3.86 -26.50
N GLU A 20 10.31 -4.04 -26.56
CA GLU A 20 9.43 -4.02 -25.39
C GLU A 20 9.81 -5.14 -24.40
N LEU A 21 10.03 -6.35 -24.88
CA LEU A 21 10.47 -7.49 -24.06
C LEU A 21 11.87 -7.29 -23.48
N GLU A 22 12.82 -6.77 -24.25
CA GLU A 22 14.19 -6.49 -23.79
C GLU A 22 14.22 -5.44 -22.68
N HIS A 23 13.33 -4.44 -22.76
CA HIS A 23 13.26 -3.37 -21.77
C HIS A 23 12.62 -3.81 -20.46
N TRP A 24 11.52 -4.57 -20.53
CA TRP A 24 10.69 -4.84 -19.37
C TRP A 24 10.88 -6.22 -18.75
N ALA A 25 11.24 -7.24 -19.53
CA ALA A 25 11.29 -8.62 -19.05
C ALA A 25 12.39 -8.79 -17.98
N LEU A 26 11.98 -9.32 -16.83
CA LEU A 26 12.90 -9.62 -15.73
C LEU A 26 13.18 -11.12 -15.62
N PRO A 27 14.44 -11.52 -15.35
CA PRO A 27 14.74 -12.87 -14.92
C PRO A 27 13.95 -13.23 -13.65
N GLY A 28 13.66 -14.52 -13.46
CA GLY A 28 12.81 -14.98 -12.34
C GLY A 28 13.27 -14.52 -10.95
N GLU A 29 14.58 -14.43 -10.70
CA GLU A 29 15.13 -13.92 -9.44
C GLU A 29 14.86 -12.42 -9.22
N ARG A 30 14.95 -11.62 -10.28
CA ARG A 30 14.71 -10.16 -10.24
C ARG A 30 13.22 -9.86 -10.14
N LEU A 31 12.39 -10.66 -10.82
CA LEU A 31 10.93 -10.61 -10.67
C LEU A 31 10.53 -10.92 -9.22
N ALA A 32 11.03 -12.01 -8.64
CA ALA A 32 10.74 -12.38 -7.26
C ALA A 32 11.18 -11.30 -6.26
N ALA A 33 12.32 -10.65 -6.51
CA ALA A 33 12.78 -9.52 -5.71
C ALA A 33 11.84 -8.31 -5.83
N LEU A 34 11.40 -7.98 -7.05
CA LEU A 34 10.47 -6.88 -7.32
C LEU A 34 9.10 -7.12 -6.65
N GLU A 35 8.57 -8.34 -6.73
CA GLU A 35 7.34 -8.72 -6.04
C GLU A 35 7.49 -8.67 -4.51
N ALA A 36 8.66 -9.05 -3.98
CA ALA A 36 8.94 -8.93 -2.54
C ALA A 36 9.03 -7.47 -2.09
N GLU A 37 9.63 -6.62 -2.92
CA GLU A 37 9.68 -5.17 -2.71
C GLU A 37 8.26 -4.57 -2.72
N GLN A 38 7.43 -4.89 -3.72
CA GLN A 38 6.03 -4.47 -3.80
C GLN A 38 5.26 -4.83 -2.52
N ARG A 39 5.35 -6.09 -2.08
CA ARG A 39 4.67 -6.53 -0.84
C ARG A 39 5.13 -5.74 0.37
N ARG A 40 6.44 -5.50 0.50
CA ARG A 40 7.00 -4.73 1.63
C ARG A 40 6.49 -3.28 1.61
N LEU A 41 6.51 -2.63 0.45
CA LEU A 41 6.06 -1.25 0.28
C LEU A 41 4.55 -1.12 0.46
N GLY A 42 3.75 -2.03 -0.11
CA GLY A 42 2.30 -2.04 0.08
C GLY A 42 1.87 -2.34 1.53
N HIS A 43 2.59 -3.22 2.23
CA HIS A 43 2.40 -3.35 3.69
C HIS A 43 2.79 -2.05 4.40
N ALA A 44 3.82 -1.36 3.90
CA ALA A 44 4.28 -0.14 4.51
C ALA A 44 3.21 0.96 4.46
N GLU A 45 2.64 1.15 3.28
CA GLU A 45 1.55 2.08 2.98
C GLU A 45 0.30 1.78 3.81
N ARG A 46 -0.17 0.51 3.80
CA ARG A 46 -1.38 0.12 4.54
C ARG A 46 -1.28 0.39 6.04
N LEU A 47 -0.13 0.10 6.62
CA LEU A 47 0.12 0.34 8.04
C LEU A 47 0.17 1.83 8.35
N LEU A 48 0.81 2.65 7.50
CA LEU A 48 0.86 4.10 7.68
C LEU A 48 -0.54 4.72 7.56
N ALA A 49 -1.27 4.39 6.49
CA ALA A 49 -2.64 4.86 6.29
C ALA A 49 -3.56 4.46 7.45
N GLY A 50 -3.46 3.20 7.89
CA GLY A 50 -4.23 2.68 9.03
C GLY A 50 -3.90 3.39 10.35
N SER A 51 -2.62 3.61 10.66
CA SER A 51 -2.22 4.32 11.88
C SER A 51 -2.67 5.78 11.85
N THR A 52 -2.53 6.48 10.73
CA THR A 52 -2.98 7.87 10.61
C THR A 52 -4.49 7.99 10.76
N ALA A 53 -5.26 7.08 10.15
CA ALA A 53 -6.71 7.04 10.32
C ALA A 53 -7.13 6.77 11.77
N LEU A 54 -6.42 5.88 12.48
CA LEU A 54 -6.67 5.64 13.90
C LEU A 54 -6.33 6.87 14.76
N VAL A 55 -5.23 7.57 14.48
CA VAL A 55 -4.88 8.82 15.17
C VAL A 55 -5.99 9.85 15.03
N ASP A 56 -6.51 10.06 13.81
CA ASP A 56 -7.64 10.97 13.57
C ASP A 56 -8.90 10.55 14.34
N GLN A 57 -9.23 9.25 14.35
CA GLN A 57 -10.37 8.73 15.11
C GLN A 57 -10.24 8.92 16.63
N LEU A 58 -9.02 8.87 17.18
CA LEU A 58 -8.77 9.01 18.61
C LEU A 58 -8.65 10.47 19.04
N GLU A 59 -7.89 11.27 18.29
CA GLU A 59 -7.41 12.61 18.68
C GLU A 59 -7.99 13.77 17.85
N GLY A 60 -8.76 13.51 16.79
CA GLY A 60 -9.40 14.57 15.99
C GLY A 60 -10.40 15.43 16.79
N ASP A 61 -10.88 16.53 16.19
CA ASP A 61 -11.74 17.52 16.87
C ASP A 61 -13.00 16.88 17.53
N ASP A 62 -13.59 15.87 16.89
CA ASP A 62 -14.68 15.04 17.44
C ASP A 62 -14.27 13.57 17.65
N GLY A 63 -12.98 13.35 17.92
CA GLY A 63 -12.39 12.04 18.17
C GLY A 63 -12.86 11.42 19.49
N LEU A 64 -12.53 10.14 19.67
CA LEU A 64 -12.93 9.36 20.84
C LEU A 64 -12.52 10.04 22.16
N ARG A 65 -11.31 10.63 22.21
CA ARG A 65 -10.82 11.33 23.40
C ARG A 65 -11.69 12.55 23.75
N SER A 66 -12.09 13.36 22.76
CA SER A 66 -12.93 14.55 23.01
C SER A 66 -14.36 14.17 23.43
N ARG A 67 -14.88 13.06 22.89
CA ARG A 67 -16.19 12.49 23.30
C ARG A 67 -16.15 11.96 24.73
N LEU A 68 -15.10 11.22 25.09
CA LEU A 68 -14.92 10.71 26.45
C LEU A 68 -14.72 11.83 27.46
N ALA A 69 -14.00 12.89 27.10
CA ALA A 69 -13.81 14.04 27.98
C ALA A 69 -15.14 14.72 28.31
N ARG A 70 -16.03 14.88 27.32
CA ARG A 70 -17.39 15.39 27.53
C ARG A 70 -18.23 14.47 28.40
N ALA A 71 -18.17 13.16 28.16
CA ALA A 71 -18.86 12.17 28.99
C ALA A 71 -18.35 12.18 30.44
N GLY A 72 -17.04 12.31 30.64
CA GLY A 72 -16.41 12.43 31.96
C GLY A 72 -16.85 13.69 32.70
N ALA A 73 -16.94 14.83 32.01
CA ALA A 73 -17.44 16.06 32.60
C ALA A 73 -18.91 15.95 33.05
N GLU A 74 -19.75 15.26 32.28
CA GLU A 74 -21.14 15.00 32.69
C GLU A 74 -21.22 14.02 33.87
N LEU A 75 -20.47 12.93 33.81
CA LEU A 75 -20.42 11.94 34.90
C LEU A 75 -19.89 12.55 36.20
N ALA A 76 -18.95 13.49 36.12
CA ALA A 76 -18.49 14.25 37.29
C ALA A 76 -19.62 15.06 37.94
N ARG A 77 -20.46 15.75 37.15
CA ARG A 77 -21.64 16.47 37.66
C ARG A 77 -22.66 15.53 38.31
N LEU A 78 -22.90 14.36 37.70
CA LEU A 78 -23.83 13.37 38.28
C LEU A 78 -23.29 12.77 39.58
N ALA A 79 -21.97 12.55 39.67
CA ALA A 79 -21.33 12.05 40.88
C ALA A 79 -21.39 13.03 42.07
N GLU A 80 -21.63 14.32 41.82
CA GLU A 80 -21.94 15.30 42.89
C GLU A 80 -23.35 15.09 43.48
N ILE A 81 -24.26 14.48 42.71
CA ILE A 81 -25.64 14.17 43.14
C ILE A 81 -25.68 12.81 43.83
N ASP A 82 -25.06 11.81 43.20
CA ASP A 82 -25.04 10.43 43.67
C ASP A 82 -23.62 9.87 43.67
N ALA A 83 -23.08 9.65 44.87
CA ALA A 83 -21.72 9.17 45.07
C ALA A 83 -21.49 7.73 44.55
N ASP A 84 -22.56 6.95 44.33
CA ASP A 84 -22.45 5.59 43.78
C ASP A 84 -21.88 5.60 42.34
N LEU A 85 -21.89 6.74 41.67
CA LEU A 85 -21.29 6.94 40.35
C LEU A 85 -19.75 7.11 40.38
N GLY A 86 -19.13 7.18 41.56
CA GLY A 86 -17.69 7.39 41.71
C GLY A 86 -16.83 6.33 41.01
N ALA A 87 -17.18 5.05 41.13
CA ALA A 87 -16.45 3.97 40.48
C ALA A 87 -16.49 4.08 38.94
N SER A 88 -17.65 4.44 38.38
CA SER A 88 -17.78 4.68 36.93
C SER A 88 -16.94 5.85 36.46
N ARG A 89 -16.83 6.91 37.29
CA ARG A 89 -15.99 8.08 37.00
C ARG A 89 -14.51 7.69 36.94
N GLU A 90 -14.03 6.94 37.92
CA GLU A 90 -12.63 6.47 37.95
C GLU A 90 -12.29 5.63 36.71
N LEU A 91 -13.19 4.75 36.29
CA LEU A 91 -13.01 3.96 35.06
C LEU A 91 -12.91 4.83 33.81
N LEU A 92 -13.72 5.89 33.73
CA LEU A 92 -13.72 6.79 32.58
C LEU A 92 -12.49 7.69 32.53
N ASP A 93 -12.02 8.15 33.69
CA ASP A 93 -10.77 8.91 33.83
C ASP A 93 -9.56 8.05 33.42
N ALA A 94 -9.53 6.77 33.83
CA ALA A 94 -8.50 5.83 33.39
C ALA A 94 -8.55 5.57 31.88
N ALA A 95 -9.74 5.40 31.31
CA ALA A 95 -9.92 5.19 29.87
C ALA A 95 -9.42 6.39 29.04
N LEU A 96 -9.66 7.62 29.52
CA LEU A 96 -9.15 8.85 28.89
C LEU A 96 -7.62 8.88 28.80
N ILE A 97 -6.94 8.46 29.87
CA ILE A 97 -5.48 8.37 29.90
C ILE A 97 -5.00 7.33 28.87
N GLN A 98 -5.55 6.12 28.92
CA GLN A 98 -5.15 5.01 28.05
C GLN A 98 -5.37 5.34 26.56
N ILE A 99 -6.44 6.03 26.23
CA ILE A 99 -6.73 6.45 24.86
C ILE A 99 -5.74 7.51 24.37
N GLY A 100 -5.39 8.49 25.23
CA GLY A 100 -4.36 9.48 24.89
C GLY A 100 -2.97 8.86 24.68
N GLU A 101 -2.61 7.87 25.50
CA GLU A 101 -1.36 7.11 25.34
C GLU A 101 -1.35 6.31 24.04
N ALA A 102 -2.46 5.61 23.72
CA ALA A 102 -2.61 4.87 22.48
C ALA A 102 -2.54 5.79 21.24
N GLY A 103 -3.22 6.95 21.28
CA GLY A 103 -3.17 7.95 20.22
C GLY A 103 -1.74 8.47 19.98
N SER A 104 -1.04 8.81 21.06
CA SER A 104 0.35 9.28 21.00
C SER A 104 1.30 8.20 20.44
N ALA A 105 1.15 6.95 20.87
CA ALA A 105 1.95 5.84 20.38
C ALA A 105 1.71 5.56 18.89
N LEU A 106 0.47 5.65 18.42
CA LEU A 106 0.11 5.49 17.02
C LEU A 106 0.63 6.65 16.16
N ALA A 107 0.59 7.89 16.66
CA ALA A 107 1.15 9.05 15.97
C ALA A 107 2.67 8.89 15.80
N HIS A 108 3.38 8.52 16.86
CA HIS A 108 4.82 8.25 16.78
C HIS A 108 5.14 7.08 15.84
N TYR A 109 4.33 6.02 15.87
CA TYR A 109 4.46 4.91 14.93
C TYR A 109 4.30 5.34 13.47
N ALA A 110 3.34 6.23 13.17
CA ALA A 110 3.11 6.75 11.83
C ALA A 110 4.29 7.63 11.38
N GLU A 111 4.77 8.52 12.24
CA GLU A 111 5.89 9.43 11.94
C GLU A 111 7.22 8.69 11.67
N ALA A 112 7.47 7.59 12.38
CA ALA A 112 8.72 6.82 12.23
C ALA A 112 8.80 6.01 10.93
N ARG A 113 7.72 5.95 10.14
CA ARG A 113 7.66 5.12 8.93
C ARG A 113 8.05 5.92 7.71
N ASP A 114 9.18 5.54 7.15
CA ASP A 114 9.61 5.98 5.83
C ASP A 114 8.86 5.18 4.75
N LEU A 115 7.90 5.82 4.10
CA LEU A 115 7.20 5.30 2.93
C LEU A 115 7.68 6.08 1.72
N ASP A 116 8.14 5.36 0.71
CA ASP A 116 8.42 5.91 -0.62
C ASP A 116 7.24 5.58 -1.55
N PRO A 117 6.24 6.46 -1.67
CA PRO A 117 5.06 6.23 -2.50
C PRO A 117 5.40 6.21 -4.00
N ASP A 118 6.40 6.98 -4.40
CA ASP A 118 6.86 7.03 -5.80
C ASP A 118 7.47 5.68 -6.18
N ARG A 119 8.30 5.11 -5.29
CA ARG A 119 8.87 3.78 -5.51
C ARG A 119 7.80 2.69 -5.55
N LEU A 120 6.78 2.74 -4.69
CA LEU A 120 5.67 1.78 -4.75
C LEU A 120 4.94 1.87 -6.10
N ALA A 121 4.63 3.09 -6.56
CA ALA A 121 3.97 3.31 -7.85
C ALA A 121 4.81 2.82 -9.04
N GLU A 122 6.14 3.04 -9.01
CA GLU A 122 7.06 2.50 -10.01
C GLU A 122 7.04 0.97 -10.07
N VAL A 123 7.13 0.32 -8.90
CA VAL A 123 7.15 -1.14 -8.78
C VAL A 123 5.83 -1.74 -9.27
N ASP A 124 4.70 -1.15 -8.88
CA ASP A 124 3.37 -1.55 -9.34
C ASP A 124 3.22 -1.40 -10.86
N ALA A 125 3.67 -0.28 -11.43
CA ALA A 125 3.63 -0.05 -12.87
C ALA A 125 4.48 -1.07 -13.64
N HIS A 126 5.68 -1.41 -13.15
CA HIS A 126 6.53 -2.42 -13.76
C HIS A 126 5.89 -3.81 -13.70
N LEU A 127 5.39 -4.23 -12.54
CA LEU A 127 4.71 -5.52 -12.39
C LEU A 127 3.45 -5.62 -13.27
N GLN A 128 2.66 -4.55 -13.33
CA GLN A 128 1.48 -4.48 -14.21
C GLN A 128 1.87 -4.67 -15.68
N HIS A 129 2.91 -3.97 -16.14
CA HIS A 129 3.40 -4.08 -17.51
C HIS A 129 3.91 -5.51 -17.82
N LEU A 130 4.64 -6.13 -16.89
CA LEU A 130 5.09 -7.51 -17.00
C LEU A 130 3.92 -8.50 -17.11
N HIS A 131 2.85 -8.32 -16.33
CA HIS A 131 1.65 -9.15 -16.42
C HIS A 131 0.92 -8.97 -17.75
N ASP A 132 0.83 -7.74 -18.26
CA ASP A 132 0.20 -7.46 -19.55
C ASP A 132 0.99 -8.08 -20.71
N LEU A 133 2.32 -7.99 -20.68
CA LEU A 133 3.21 -8.70 -21.62
C LEU A 133 3.03 -10.21 -21.53
N ALA A 134 3.05 -10.78 -20.32
CA ALA A 134 2.87 -12.21 -20.10
C ALA A 134 1.55 -12.71 -20.71
N ARG A 135 0.47 -11.93 -20.55
CA ARG A 135 -0.84 -12.20 -21.15
C ARG A 135 -0.82 -12.12 -22.68
N LYS A 136 -0.21 -11.09 -23.27
CA LYS A 136 -0.05 -10.95 -24.73
C LYS A 136 0.71 -12.14 -25.33
N HIS A 137 1.77 -12.58 -24.65
CA HIS A 137 2.64 -13.67 -25.09
C HIS A 137 2.18 -15.06 -24.62
N ARG A 138 1.09 -15.14 -23.84
CA ARG A 138 0.50 -16.39 -23.32
C ARG A 138 1.52 -17.26 -22.57
N CYS A 139 2.30 -16.64 -21.70
CA CYS A 139 3.30 -17.30 -20.85
C CYS A 139 3.27 -16.71 -19.44
N ALA A 140 4.05 -17.27 -18.52
CA ALA A 140 4.26 -16.67 -17.21
C ALA A 140 5.23 -15.47 -17.30
N PRO A 141 5.13 -14.44 -16.43
CA PRO A 141 6.05 -13.29 -16.46
C PRO A 141 7.54 -13.68 -16.38
N ALA A 142 7.88 -14.71 -15.61
CA ALA A 142 9.25 -15.23 -15.51
C ALA A 142 9.77 -15.89 -16.81
N GLU A 143 8.87 -16.25 -17.73
CA GLU A 143 9.20 -16.87 -19.02
C GLU A 143 9.45 -15.82 -20.12
N LEU A 144 9.00 -14.58 -19.94
CA LEU A 144 9.23 -13.47 -20.88
C LEU A 144 10.73 -13.25 -21.15
N ALA A 145 11.55 -13.29 -20.10
CA ALA A 145 13.00 -13.12 -20.21
C ALA A 145 13.72 -14.30 -20.88
N ARG A 146 13.07 -15.48 -20.95
CA ARG A 146 13.59 -16.64 -21.69
C ARG A 146 13.20 -16.58 -23.17
N GLY A 147 12.01 -16.03 -23.47
CA GLY A 147 11.49 -15.87 -24.82
C GLY A 147 12.21 -14.82 -25.67
N SER A 148 12.70 -13.73 -25.06
CA SER A 148 13.46 -12.68 -25.76
C SER A 148 14.77 -13.20 -26.38
N GLY A 149 15.39 -14.23 -25.81
CA GLY A 149 16.58 -14.89 -26.36
C GLY A 149 16.30 -15.97 -27.41
N ALA A 150 15.06 -16.47 -27.54
CA ALA A 150 14.74 -17.60 -28.40
C ALA A 150 14.36 -17.18 -29.84
N THR A 151 13.92 -15.94 -30.05
CA THR A 151 13.48 -15.44 -31.37
C THR A 151 14.61 -14.97 -32.27
N ALA A 152 15.86 -14.89 -31.77
CA ALA A 152 17.05 -14.54 -32.56
C ALA A 152 17.77 -15.77 -33.19
N ARG A 153 17.22 -16.98 -33.03
CA ARG A 153 17.78 -18.23 -33.60
C ARG A 153 16.67 -19.08 -34.22
N ARG A 154 16.14 -18.67 -35.37
CA ARG A 154 15.47 -19.56 -36.35
C ARG A 154 15.30 -18.84 -37.68
#